data_AF-A0A9E3ZGJ6-F1
#
_entry.id   AF-A0A9E3ZGJ6-F1
#
_cell.length_a   1.000
_cell.length_b   1.000
_cell.length_c   1.000
_cell.angle_alpha   90.00
_cell.angle_beta   90.00
_cell.angle_gamma   90.00
#
_symmetry.space_group_name_H-M   'P 1'
#
loop_
_entity.id
_entity.type
_entity.pdbx_description
1 polymer ?
#
loop_
_entity_poly.entity_id
_entity_poly.type
_entity_poly.pdbx_seq_one_letter_code
_entity_poly.pdbx_strand_id
1 'polypeptide(L)'
;MTKFQPTPSRTKDPIAIKIGKRIAQARKMAGFKTAKEFRLKLPNWPANRLSWYEAGYSMPHPNDVELIAKITGTSPCWIMFGLGPIRSGERDLQAVRHQNLVYLHREAQQHASQAMSDFLLTLQLEAQQLAAYIDNPFKHIGERLARRIEKAGRRQRKWLDEQHVESDGLCGS
;
A
#
# COMPACT_ATOMS: atom_id res chain seq x y z
N MET A 1 47.08 -19.06 21.15
CA MET A 1 45.63 -18.82 21.35
C MET A 1 45.18 -17.71 20.39
N THR A 2 44.64 -18.09 19.24
CA THR A 2 44.23 -17.17 18.18
C THR A 2 42.91 -16.51 18.59
N LYS A 3 42.90 -15.18 18.72
CA LYS A 3 41.73 -14.40 19.11
C LYS A 3 40.64 -14.56 18.04
N PHE A 4 39.50 -15.12 18.44
CA PHE A 4 38.29 -15.19 17.62
C PHE A 4 37.78 -13.77 17.40
N GLN A 5 37.90 -13.24 16.18
CA GLN A 5 37.27 -11.97 15.84
C GLN A 5 35.78 -12.22 15.59
N PRO A 6 34.86 -11.49 16.26
CA PRO A 6 33.44 -11.61 15.96
C PRO A 6 33.19 -11.15 14.52
N THR A 7 32.61 -12.02 13.71
CA THR A 7 32.10 -11.67 12.37
C THR A 7 31.23 -10.42 12.48
N PRO A 8 31.42 -9.41 11.62
CA PRO A 8 30.59 -8.21 11.65
C PRO A 8 29.13 -8.64 11.52
N SER A 9 28.32 -8.25 12.51
CA SER A 9 26.87 -8.35 12.48
C SER A 9 26.42 -7.83 11.11
N ARG A 10 25.79 -8.70 10.29
CA ARG A 10 25.26 -8.33 8.97
C ARG A 10 24.18 -7.28 9.20
N THR A 11 24.57 -6.01 9.18
CA THR A 11 23.66 -4.89 9.23
C THR A 11 22.75 -5.03 8.01
N LYS A 12 21.45 -5.20 8.25
CA LYS A 12 20.46 -5.34 7.19
C LYS A 12 20.52 -4.12 6.28
N ASP A 13 20.51 -4.34 4.98
CA ASP A 13 20.46 -3.25 4.01
C ASP A 13 19.11 -2.50 4.17
N PRO A 14 19.12 -1.17 4.41
CA PRO A 14 17.91 -0.38 4.53
C PRO A 14 16.96 -0.49 3.33
N ILE A 15 17.49 -0.67 2.11
CA ILE A 15 16.72 -0.86 0.88
C ILE A 15 16.07 -2.24 0.88
N ALA A 16 16.82 -3.28 1.26
CA ALA A 16 16.29 -4.63 1.39
C ALA A 16 15.17 -4.74 2.44
N ILE A 17 15.27 -4.01 3.55
CA ILE A 17 14.19 -3.93 4.53
C ILE A 17 12.92 -3.33 3.92
N LYS A 18 13.05 -2.23 3.17
CA LYS A 18 11.88 -1.58 2.52
C LYS A 18 11.22 -2.50 1.49
N ILE A 19 12.02 -3.18 0.67
CA ILE A 19 11.51 -4.15 -0.31
C ILE A 19 10.87 -5.35 0.39
N GLY A 20 11.50 -5.88 1.44
CA GLY A 20 10.97 -7.00 2.24
C GLY A 20 9.61 -6.70 2.87
N LYS A 21 9.45 -5.48 3.42
CA LYS A 21 8.16 -5.01 3.93
C LYS A 21 7.07 -5.00 2.84
N ARG A 22 7.41 -4.58 1.62
CA ARG A 22 6.46 -4.57 0.48
C ARG A 22 6.12 -5.97 -0.01
N ILE A 23 7.06 -6.91 0.00
CA ILE A 23 6.78 -8.33 -0.28
C ILE A 23 5.80 -8.90 0.75
N ALA A 24 6.06 -8.65 2.05
CA ALA A 24 5.16 -9.09 3.12
C ALA A 24 3.76 -8.47 3.00
N GLN A 25 3.69 -7.20 2.58
CA GLN A 25 2.44 -6.50 2.32
C GLN A 25 1.71 -7.10 1.11
N ALA A 26 2.38 -7.31 -0.03
CA ALA A 26 1.82 -7.95 -1.21
C ALA A 26 1.21 -9.32 -0.88
N ARG A 27 1.93 -10.13 -0.11
CA ARG A 27 1.47 -11.42 0.38
C ARG A 27 0.16 -11.31 1.17
N LYS A 28 0.09 -10.40 2.15
CA LYS A 28 -1.12 -10.18 2.95
C LYS A 28 -2.29 -9.69 2.09
N MET A 29 -2.01 -8.79 1.14
CA MET A 29 -3.01 -8.26 0.19
C MET A 29 -3.58 -9.32 -0.76
N ALA A 30 -2.83 -10.39 -1.01
CA ALA A 30 -3.27 -11.54 -1.79
C ALA A 30 -4.00 -12.60 -0.94
N GLY A 31 -4.26 -12.33 0.34
CA GLY A 31 -5.04 -13.20 1.23
C GLY A 31 -4.22 -14.25 1.99
N PHE A 32 -2.91 -14.35 1.77
CA PHE A 32 -2.07 -15.32 2.47
C PHE A 32 -1.80 -14.87 3.91
N LYS A 33 -2.33 -15.63 4.87
CA LYS A 33 -2.22 -15.31 6.31
C LYS A 33 -0.81 -15.56 6.83
N THR A 34 -0.10 -16.54 6.25
CA THR A 34 1.24 -16.92 6.69
C THR A 34 2.25 -16.96 5.54
N ALA A 35 3.53 -16.77 5.85
CA ALA A 35 4.61 -16.93 4.86
C ALA A 35 4.74 -18.38 4.36
N LYS A 36 4.40 -19.36 5.21
CA LYS A 36 4.36 -20.79 4.84
C LYS A 36 3.34 -21.05 3.73
N GLU A 37 2.14 -20.49 3.87
CA GLU A 37 1.06 -20.61 2.89
C GLU A 37 1.46 -20.00 1.55
N PHE A 38 2.05 -18.80 1.56
CA PHE A 38 2.53 -18.16 0.34
C PHE A 38 3.66 -18.93 -0.33
N ARG A 39 4.58 -19.49 0.46
CA ARG A 39 5.68 -20.32 -0.06
C ARG A 39 5.18 -21.53 -0.87
N LEU A 40 4.03 -22.11 -0.53
CA LEU A 40 3.45 -23.22 -1.31
C LEU A 40 3.03 -22.81 -2.73
N LYS A 41 2.91 -21.51 -3.00
CA LYS A 41 2.61 -20.97 -4.34
C LYS A 41 3.85 -20.58 -5.12
N LEU A 42 5.01 -20.52 -4.46
CA LEU A 42 6.29 -20.21 -5.08
C LEU A 42 6.94 -21.49 -5.61
N PRO A 43 7.93 -21.38 -6.52
CA PRO A 43 8.75 -22.51 -6.94
C PRO A 43 9.46 -23.12 -5.74
N ASN A 44 10.17 -24.24 -5.98
CA ASN A 44 10.90 -24.95 -4.93
C ASN A 44 12.15 -24.16 -4.45
N TRP A 45 11.92 -23.01 -3.84
CA TRP A 45 12.92 -22.15 -3.24
C TRP A 45 13.43 -22.76 -1.95
N PRO A 46 14.69 -22.45 -1.59
CA PRO A 46 15.21 -22.72 -0.26
C PRO A 46 14.27 -22.19 0.83
N ALA A 47 14.15 -22.94 1.93
CA ALA A 47 13.13 -22.68 2.96
C ALA A 47 13.19 -21.28 3.59
N ASN A 48 14.38 -20.69 3.60
CA ASN A 48 14.69 -19.39 4.16
C ASN A 48 14.64 -18.23 3.14
N ARG A 49 14.53 -18.49 1.82
CA ARG A 49 14.66 -17.42 0.82
C ARG A 49 13.58 -16.36 0.99
N LEU A 50 12.31 -16.77 1.05
CA LEU A 50 11.18 -15.85 1.23
C LEU A 50 11.29 -15.09 2.57
N SER A 51 11.66 -15.78 3.66
CA SER A 51 11.78 -15.13 4.97
C SER A 51 12.95 -14.15 5.02
N TRP A 52 14.04 -14.42 4.31
CA TRP A 52 15.17 -13.51 4.17
C TRP A 52 14.82 -12.27 3.34
N TYR A 53 14.02 -12.43 2.29
CA TYR A 53 13.46 -11.28 1.57
C TYR A 53 12.55 -10.44 2.46
N GLU A 54 11.52 -11.03 3.08
CA GLU A 54 10.58 -10.27 3.92
C GLU A 54 11.27 -9.58 5.12
N ALA A 55 12.30 -10.22 5.70
CA ALA A 55 13.04 -9.67 6.83
C ALA A 55 14.14 -8.67 6.44
N GLY A 56 14.42 -8.49 5.14
CA GLY A 56 15.45 -7.59 4.61
C GLY A 56 16.88 -8.09 4.80
N TYR A 57 17.09 -9.40 4.95
CA TYR A 57 18.43 -10.00 5.04
C TYR A 57 19.12 -10.13 3.68
N SER A 58 18.36 -10.14 2.59
CA SER A 58 18.88 -10.28 1.24
C SER A 58 18.05 -9.49 0.24
N MET A 59 18.70 -9.02 -0.82
CA MET A 59 18.02 -8.40 -1.95
C MET A 59 17.35 -9.45 -2.84
N PRO A 60 16.04 -9.35 -3.14
CA PRO A 60 15.40 -10.20 -4.13
C PRO A 60 15.94 -9.96 -5.53
N HIS A 61 16.07 -11.05 -6.28
CA HIS A 61 16.39 -11.00 -7.70
C HIS A 61 15.17 -10.47 -8.48
N PRO A 62 15.34 -9.68 -9.57
CA PRO A 62 14.23 -9.19 -10.38
C PRO A 62 13.22 -10.27 -10.80
N ASN A 63 13.70 -11.42 -11.29
CA ASN A 63 12.82 -12.56 -11.63
C ASN A 63 11.97 -13.06 -10.44
N ASP A 64 12.53 -13.06 -9.23
CA ASP A 64 11.81 -13.47 -8.02
C ASP A 64 10.73 -12.44 -7.66
N VAL A 65 11.00 -11.15 -7.88
CA VAL A 65 10.03 -10.05 -7.71
C VAL A 65 8.90 -10.16 -8.71
N GLU A 66 9.20 -10.38 -9.98
CA GLU A 66 8.18 -10.55 -11.03
C GLU A 66 7.25 -11.72 -10.73
N LEU A 67 7.82 -12.82 -10.22
CA LEU A 67 7.06 -13.99 -9.82
C LEU A 67 6.16 -13.71 -8.62
N ILE A 68 6.71 -13.09 -7.57
CA ILE A 68 5.93 -12.66 -6.41
C ILE A 68 4.79 -11.76 -6.89
N ALA A 69 5.10 -10.74 -7.68
CA ALA A 69 4.15 -9.79 -8.24
C ALA A 69 3.02 -10.46 -9.01
N LYS A 70 3.34 -11.45 -9.86
CA LYS A 70 2.36 -12.23 -10.61
C LYS A 70 1.42 -13.01 -9.68
N ILE A 71 1.96 -13.69 -8.66
CA ILE A 71 1.16 -14.51 -7.74
C ILE A 71 0.29 -13.64 -6.82
N THR A 72 0.81 -12.50 -6.38
CA THR A 72 0.08 -11.59 -5.47
C THR A 72 -0.81 -10.59 -6.20
N GLY A 73 -0.79 -10.59 -7.54
CA GLY A 73 -1.49 -9.60 -8.36
C GLY A 73 -0.97 -8.17 -8.14
N THR A 74 0.29 -8.03 -7.69
CA THR A 74 0.92 -6.73 -7.43
C THR A 74 1.81 -6.26 -8.57
N SER A 75 2.19 -4.98 -8.58
CA SER A 75 3.18 -4.45 -9.53
C SER A 75 4.61 -4.78 -9.07
N PRO A 76 5.48 -5.29 -9.97
CA PRO A 76 6.88 -5.51 -9.64
C PRO A 76 7.62 -4.19 -9.36
N CYS A 77 7.27 -3.11 -10.06
CA CYS A 77 7.84 -1.77 -9.83
C CYS A 77 7.50 -1.26 -8.43
N TRP A 78 6.26 -1.49 -7.99
CA TRP A 78 5.86 -1.14 -6.63
C TRP A 78 6.61 -1.98 -5.58
N ILE A 79 6.76 -3.29 -5.77
CA ILE A 79 7.52 -4.12 -4.83
C ILE A 79 8.97 -3.61 -4.70
N MET A 80 9.64 -3.35 -5.82
CA MET A 80 11.05 -2.96 -5.82
C MET A 80 11.26 -1.53 -5.34
N PHE A 81 10.55 -0.57 -5.89
CA PHE A 81 10.85 0.84 -5.68
C PHE A 81 9.85 1.53 -4.76
N GLY A 82 8.69 0.92 -4.53
CA GLY A 82 7.55 1.59 -3.90
C GLY A 82 6.89 2.60 -4.83
N LEU A 83 7.17 2.51 -6.13
CA LEU A 83 6.67 3.42 -7.16
C LEU A 83 5.61 2.73 -8.02
N GLY A 84 4.61 3.51 -8.43
CA GLY A 84 3.49 3.06 -9.26
C GLY A 84 2.38 2.34 -8.47
N PRO A 85 1.35 1.84 -9.18
CA PRO A 85 0.18 1.21 -8.58
C PRO A 85 0.56 -0.09 -7.86
N ILE A 86 -0.07 -0.38 -6.72
CA ILE A 86 0.22 -1.59 -5.95
C ILE A 86 -0.15 -2.87 -6.72
N ARG A 87 -1.21 -2.85 -7.55
CA ARG A 87 -1.70 -4.02 -8.33
C ARG A 87 -1.41 -3.91 -9.83
N SER A 88 -1.16 -5.06 -10.47
CA SER A 88 -0.79 -5.20 -11.89
C SER A 88 -1.97 -5.36 -12.85
N GLY A 89 -3.18 -5.60 -12.33
CA GLY A 89 -4.44 -5.47 -13.09
C GLY A 89 -5.05 -4.07 -12.93
N GLU A 90 -5.98 -3.71 -13.83
CA GLU A 90 -6.75 -2.46 -13.72
C GLU A 90 -7.22 -2.27 -12.27
N ARG A 91 -6.79 -1.14 -11.73
CA ARG A 91 -6.68 -0.78 -10.32
C ARG A 91 -7.90 -1.22 -9.52
N ASP A 92 -7.66 -1.90 -8.39
CA ASP A 92 -8.71 -2.18 -7.41
C ASP A 92 -9.37 -0.85 -7.03
N LEU A 93 -10.62 -0.67 -7.45
CA LEU A 93 -11.42 0.53 -7.28
C LEU A 93 -11.37 1.04 -5.83
N GLN A 94 -11.26 0.13 -4.87
CA GLN A 94 -11.09 0.46 -3.46
C GLN A 94 -9.81 1.25 -3.16
N ALA A 95 -8.68 0.88 -3.77
CA ALA A 95 -7.40 1.53 -3.55
C ALA A 95 -7.41 2.96 -4.13
N VAL A 96 -8.00 3.13 -5.32
CA VAL A 96 -8.18 4.45 -5.95
C VAL A 96 -9.07 5.33 -5.07
N ARG A 97 -10.20 4.79 -4.61
CA ARG A 97 -11.12 5.51 -3.73
C ARG A 97 -10.48 5.93 -2.40
N HIS A 98 -9.68 5.04 -1.80
CA HIS A 98 -8.98 5.34 -0.55
C HIS A 98 -7.96 6.46 -0.74
N GLN A 99 -7.12 6.35 -1.77
CA GLN A 99 -6.12 7.36 -2.08
C GLN A 99 -6.75 8.74 -2.31
N ASN A 100 -7.81 8.79 -3.10
CA ASN A 100 -8.55 10.02 -3.38
C ASN A 100 -9.25 10.58 -2.12
N LEU A 101 -9.80 9.71 -1.26
CA LEU A 101 -10.36 10.12 0.03
C LEU A 101 -9.31 10.76 0.94
N VAL A 102 -8.12 10.16 1.05
CA VAL A 102 -7.02 10.70 1.87
C VAL A 102 -6.59 12.08 1.36
N TYR A 103 -6.50 12.25 0.04
CA TYR A 103 -6.20 13.54 -0.58
C TYR A 103 -7.24 14.61 -0.21
N LEU A 104 -8.53 14.35 -0.45
CA LEU A 104 -9.62 15.31 -0.17
C LEU A 104 -9.72 15.64 1.33
N HIS A 105 -9.47 14.67 2.19
CA HIS A 105 -9.42 14.90 3.64
C HIS A 105 -8.30 15.87 4.01
N ARG A 106 -7.09 15.72 3.44
CA ARG A 106 -5.97 16.63 3.68
C ARG A 106 -6.22 18.04 3.14
N GLU A 107 -6.80 18.13 1.95
CA GLU A 107 -7.24 19.41 1.35
C GLU A 107 -8.21 20.12 2.31
N ALA A 108 -9.23 19.41 2.81
CA ALA A 108 -10.16 19.95 3.80
C ALA A 108 -9.49 20.37 5.13
N GLN A 109 -8.47 19.66 5.59
CA GLN A 109 -7.69 20.03 6.78
C GLN A 109 -6.88 21.32 6.59
N GLN A 110 -6.37 21.57 5.38
CA GLN A 110 -5.45 22.68 5.10
C GLN A 110 -6.14 24.02 4.87
N HIS A 111 -7.42 24.02 4.46
CA HIS A 111 -8.12 25.26 4.13
C HIS A 111 -8.62 26.04 5.35
N ALA A 112 -9.58 25.49 6.12
CA ALA A 112 -10.19 26.16 7.25
C ALA A 112 -10.95 25.17 8.15
N SER A 113 -11.08 25.46 9.45
CA SER A 113 -11.82 24.60 10.39
C SER A 113 -13.26 24.30 9.95
N GLN A 114 -13.93 25.30 9.35
CA GLN A 114 -15.29 25.16 8.81
C GLN A 114 -15.35 24.17 7.64
N ALA A 115 -14.31 24.10 6.80
CA ALA A 115 -14.27 23.20 5.66
C ALA A 115 -14.27 21.73 6.09
N MET A 116 -13.57 21.41 7.19
CA MET A 116 -13.59 20.05 7.75
C MET A 116 -14.97 19.70 8.35
N SER A 117 -15.61 20.64 9.04
CA SER A 117 -16.97 20.44 9.56
C SER A 117 -17.98 20.19 8.43
N ASP A 118 -17.94 20.99 7.38
CA ASP A 118 -18.81 20.83 6.21
C ASP A 118 -18.54 19.52 5.46
N PHE A 119 -17.27 19.09 5.40
CA PHE A 119 -16.87 17.81 4.83
C PHE A 119 -17.49 16.64 5.60
N LEU A 120 -17.36 16.61 6.94
CA LEU A 120 -17.96 15.58 7.80
C LEU A 120 -19.49 15.54 7.69
N LEU A 121 -20.13 16.71 7.71
CA LEU A 121 -21.59 16.83 7.55
C LEU A 121 -22.06 16.26 6.21
N THR A 122 -21.34 16.54 5.13
CA THR A 122 -21.69 16.03 3.78
C THR A 122 -21.51 14.52 3.68
N LEU A 123 -20.47 13.97 4.32
CA LEU A 123 -20.26 12.52 4.39
C LEU A 123 -21.32 11.80 5.25
N GLN A 124 -21.92 12.52 6.20
CA GLN A 124 -22.74 11.98 7.29
C GLN A 124 -21.94 10.95 8.10
N LEU A 125 -20.70 11.31 8.43
CA LEU A 125 -19.80 10.51 9.26
C LEU A 125 -19.29 11.35 10.42
N GLU A 126 -19.09 10.69 11.56
CA GLU A 126 -18.33 11.26 12.65
C GLU A 126 -16.82 11.22 12.35
N ALA A 127 -16.04 12.09 13.01
CA ALA A 127 -14.59 12.16 12.80
C ALA A 127 -13.88 10.81 13.03
N GLN A 128 -14.30 10.06 14.05
CA GLN A 128 -13.74 8.74 14.34
C GLN A 128 -14.06 7.71 13.25
N GLN A 129 -15.26 7.80 12.65
CA GLN A 129 -15.65 6.91 11.56
C GLN A 129 -14.86 7.21 10.29
N LEU A 130 -14.65 8.50 9.98
CA LEU A 130 -13.81 8.93 8.87
C LEU A 130 -12.34 8.48 9.07
N ALA A 131 -11.79 8.65 10.27
CA ALA A 131 -10.44 8.19 10.60
C ALA A 131 -10.26 6.69 10.31
N ALA A 132 -11.26 5.86 10.64
CA ALA A 132 -11.20 4.43 10.33
C ALA A 132 -11.19 4.10 8.82
N TYR A 133 -11.66 4.99 7.94
CA TYR A 133 -11.48 4.84 6.48
C TYR A 133 -10.13 5.38 6.02
N ILE A 134 -9.64 6.48 6.61
CA ILE A 134 -8.35 7.08 6.29
C ILE A 134 -7.20 6.12 6.67
N ASP A 135 -7.26 5.55 7.88
CA ASP A 135 -6.19 4.72 8.43
C ASP A 135 -6.16 3.30 7.84
N ASN A 136 -7.27 2.85 7.25
CA ASN A 136 -7.39 1.49 6.71
C ASN A 136 -7.73 1.50 5.20
N PRO A 137 -6.74 1.32 4.32
CA PRO A 137 -6.97 1.26 2.87
C PRO A 137 -7.90 0.14 2.41
N PHE A 138 -8.08 -0.89 3.24
CA PHE A 138 -8.94 -2.04 2.93
C PHE A 138 -10.38 -1.86 3.41
N LYS A 139 -10.70 -0.79 4.14
CA LYS A 139 -12.06 -0.54 4.59
C LYS A 139 -12.92 -0.10 3.41
N HIS A 140 -13.86 -0.95 3.02
CA HIS A 140 -14.60 -0.81 1.77
C HIS A 140 -15.38 0.52 1.66
N ILE A 141 -15.08 1.30 0.62
CA ILE A 141 -15.78 2.51 0.23
C ILE A 141 -16.79 2.14 -0.86
N GLY A 142 -18.02 1.88 -0.43
CA GLY A 142 -19.13 1.56 -1.33
C GLY A 142 -19.58 2.76 -2.17
N GLU A 143 -20.36 2.48 -3.21
CA GLU A 143 -20.83 3.47 -4.19
C GLU A 143 -21.49 4.70 -3.55
N ARG A 144 -22.39 4.49 -2.58
CA ARG A 144 -23.09 5.59 -1.89
C ARG A 144 -22.13 6.52 -1.15
N LEU A 145 -21.13 5.95 -0.47
CA LEU A 145 -20.14 6.74 0.25
C LEU A 145 -19.22 7.47 -0.74
N ALA A 146 -18.82 6.80 -1.82
CA ALA A 146 -17.99 7.41 -2.87
C ALA A 146 -18.63 8.68 -3.44
N ARG A 147 -19.93 8.64 -3.79
CA ARG A 147 -20.66 9.83 -4.30
C ARG A 147 -20.75 10.97 -3.29
N ARG A 148 -20.82 10.66 -1.99
CA ARG A 148 -20.80 11.67 -0.93
C ARG A 148 -19.44 12.32 -0.80
N ILE A 149 -18.37 11.52 -0.88
CA ILE A 149 -16.99 12.02 -0.84
C ILE A 149 -16.74 12.97 -2.03
N GLU A 150 -17.17 12.61 -3.23
CA GLU A 150 -17.07 13.50 -4.40
C GLU A 150 -17.81 14.82 -4.18
N LYS A 151 -19.05 14.75 -3.68
CA LYS A 151 -19.83 15.95 -3.35
C LYS A 151 -19.15 16.82 -2.30
N ALA A 152 -18.61 16.20 -1.25
CA ALA A 152 -17.91 16.90 -0.17
C ALA A 152 -16.64 17.60 -0.68
N GLY A 153 -15.89 16.94 -1.56
CA GLY A 153 -14.73 17.50 -2.25
C GLY A 153 -15.05 18.36 -3.48
N ARG A 154 -16.33 18.63 -3.76
CA ARG A 154 -16.78 19.37 -4.96
C ARG A 154 -16.22 18.81 -6.28
N ARG A 155 -16.02 17.50 -6.37
CA ARG A 155 -15.53 16.80 -7.55
C ARG A 155 -16.69 16.25 -8.38
N GLN A 156 -16.45 16.04 -9.67
CA GLN A 156 -17.45 15.46 -10.57
C GLN A 156 -17.75 14.00 -10.21
N ARG A 157 -18.90 13.50 -10.67
CA ARG A 157 -19.26 12.09 -10.50
C ARG A 157 -18.21 11.19 -11.18
N LYS A 158 -17.83 10.11 -10.50
CA LYS A 158 -16.80 9.12 -10.85
C LYS A 158 -15.36 9.59 -10.64
N TRP A 159 -15.15 10.83 -10.21
CA TRP A 159 -13.81 11.30 -9.87
C TRP A 159 -13.14 10.42 -8.82
N LEU A 160 -13.87 9.92 -7.81
CA LEU A 160 -13.27 9.05 -6.78
C LEU A 160 -12.83 7.69 -7.31
N ASP A 161 -13.35 7.27 -8.47
CA ASP A 161 -13.08 5.99 -9.11
C ASP A 161 -11.89 6.07 -10.08
N GLU A 162 -11.44 7.28 -10.39
CA GLU A 162 -10.36 7.59 -11.32
C GLU A 162 -9.08 7.94 -10.58
N GLN A 163 -7.92 7.59 -11.13
CA GLN A 163 -6.63 8.00 -10.55
C GLN A 163 -6.30 9.41 -11.01
N HIS A 164 -5.89 10.26 -10.07
CA HIS A 164 -5.49 11.64 -10.34
C HIS A 164 -4.03 11.86 -9.97
N VAL A 165 -3.30 12.61 -10.78
CA VAL A 165 -1.89 12.94 -10.54
C VAL A 165 -1.72 13.68 -9.21
N GLU A 166 -2.70 14.51 -8.84
CA GLU A 166 -2.70 15.33 -7.63
C GLU A 166 -2.90 14.51 -6.34
N SER A 167 -3.68 13.43 -6.42
CA SER A 167 -3.84 12.47 -5.33
C SER A 167 -2.73 11.40 -5.36
N ASP A 168 -1.89 11.40 -6.39
CA ASP A 168 -0.74 10.53 -6.52
C ASP A 168 0.43 11.00 -5.66
N GLY A 169 0.67 10.29 -4.56
CA GLY A 169 1.80 10.54 -3.66
C GLY A 169 3.18 10.29 -4.31
N LEU A 170 3.22 9.97 -5.61
CA LEU A 170 4.42 9.76 -6.42
C LEU A 170 4.79 10.96 -7.30
N CYS A 171 3.90 11.94 -7.49
CA CYS A 171 4.14 13.12 -8.34
C CYS A 171 4.33 14.44 -7.56
N GLY A 172 4.53 14.37 -6.24
CA GLY A 172 4.97 15.49 -5.43
C GLY A 172 6.48 15.45 -5.24
N SER A 173 7.20 16.25 -6.01
CA SER A 173 8.59 16.67 -5.76
C SER A 173 8.73 17.40 -4.44
#